data_AF-A0A7C6TBX3-F1
#
_entry.id   AF-A0A7C6TBX3-F1
#
_cell.length_a   1.000
_cell.length_b   1.000
_cell.length_c   1.000
_cell.angle_alpha   90.00
_cell.angle_beta   90.00
_cell.angle_gamma   90.00
#
_symmetry.space_group_name_H-M   'P 1'
#
loop_
_entity.id
_entity.type
_entity.pdbx_description
1 polymer ?
#
loop_
_entity_poly.entity_id
_entity_poly.type
_entity_poly.pdbx_seq_one_letter_code
_entity_poly.pdbx_strand_id
1 'polypeptide(L)'
;QASPLGQIQARSPIGQAASAAPRFEWDPLPGAFAYDVQVFANYPDRFVDPLWEAGSLAASGTSVDYTGPMLQPGHTYYWVVLARNSGDPETITGWSISRIAPFTIP
;
A
#
# COMPACT_ATOMS: atom_id res chain seq x y z
N GLN A 1 -8.68 17.50 18.41
CA GLN A 1 -7.31 16.99 18.57
C GLN A 1 -7.16 15.82 17.61
N ALA A 2 -6.18 15.85 16.72
CA ALA A 2 -5.94 14.74 15.79
C ALA A 2 -5.54 13.51 16.59
N SER A 3 -6.34 12.44 16.58
CA SER A 3 -5.89 11.15 17.07
C SER A 3 -5.05 10.53 15.96
N PRO A 4 -3.72 10.38 16.13
CA PRO A 4 -2.92 9.70 15.13
C PRO A 4 -3.45 8.27 14.99
N LEU A 5 -3.63 7.83 13.75
CA LEU A 5 -3.95 6.44 13.51
C LEU A 5 -2.82 5.56 14.04
N GLY A 6 -3.16 4.34 14.48
CA GLY A 6 -2.15 3.32 14.80
C GLY A 6 -1.31 2.98 13.58
N GLN A 7 -0.29 2.12 13.75
CA GLN A 7 0.55 1.71 12.63
C GLN A 7 -0.16 0.66 11.77
N ILE A 8 -0.42 0.98 10.50
CA ILE A 8 -0.89 0.02 9.51
C ILE A 8 0.20 -1.02 9.21
N GLN A 9 -0.17 -2.30 9.09
CA GLN A 9 0.77 -3.39 8.84
C GLN A 9 0.49 -4.02 7.48
N ALA A 10 1.48 -3.99 6.58
CA ALA A 10 1.47 -4.82 5.38
C ALA A 10 1.61 -6.31 5.80
N ARG A 11 0.97 -7.22 5.06
CA ARG A 11 0.97 -8.67 5.37
C ARG A 11 1.49 -9.53 4.23
N SER A 12 1.09 -9.27 2.99
CA SER A 12 1.53 -10.06 1.85
C SER A 12 1.48 -9.25 0.55
N PRO A 13 2.43 -9.43 -0.38
CA PRO A 13 3.69 -10.17 -0.23
C PRO A 13 4.73 -9.38 0.59
N ILE A 14 5.61 -10.07 1.35
CA ILE A 14 6.74 -9.44 2.06
C ILE A 14 7.98 -10.31 1.93
N GLY A 15 9.00 -9.83 1.21
CA GLY A 15 10.29 -10.50 1.03
C GLY A 15 10.21 -11.84 0.28
N GLN A 16 9.09 -12.12 -0.38
CA GLN A 16 8.81 -13.40 -1.04
C GLN A 16 8.56 -13.21 -2.54
N ALA A 17 8.65 -14.32 -3.27
CA ALA A 17 8.24 -14.37 -4.66
C ALA A 17 6.72 -14.17 -4.78
N ALA A 18 6.28 -13.44 -5.80
CA ALA A 18 4.88 -13.22 -6.11
C ALA A 18 4.58 -13.51 -7.58
N SER A 19 3.31 -13.75 -7.91
CA SER A 19 2.86 -13.82 -9.31
C SER A 19 3.05 -12.47 -10.01
N ALA A 20 3.03 -12.46 -11.34
CA ALA A 20 3.07 -11.22 -12.14
C ALA A 20 1.85 -10.29 -11.90
N ALA A 21 0.81 -10.78 -11.23
CA ALA A 21 -0.33 -10.02 -10.73
C ALA A 21 -0.49 -10.31 -9.23
N PRO A 22 0.34 -9.69 -8.36
CA PRO A 22 0.30 -9.95 -6.93
C PRO A 22 -0.99 -9.44 -6.32
N ARG A 23 -1.48 -10.14 -5.29
CA ARG A 23 -2.51 -9.63 -4.39
C ARG A 23 -1.85 -9.06 -3.15
N PHE A 24 -2.14 -7.80 -2.86
CA PHE A 24 -1.64 -7.09 -1.69
C PHE A 24 -2.63 -7.23 -0.54
N GLU A 25 -2.14 -7.51 0.67
CA GLU A 25 -2.95 -7.70 1.87
C GLU A 25 -2.33 -6.99 3.08
N TRP A 26 -3.16 -6.33 3.89
CA TRP A 26 -2.74 -5.62 5.10
C TRP A 26 -3.68 -5.91 6.27
N ASP A 27 -3.28 -5.54 7.48
CA ASP A 27 -4.15 -5.62 8.65
C ASP A 27 -5.16 -4.47 8.66
N PRO A 28 -6.42 -4.69 9.07
CA PRO A 28 -7.37 -3.61 9.27
C PRO A 28 -6.86 -2.65 10.35
N LEU A 29 -7.03 -1.35 10.13
CA LEU A 29 -6.61 -0.30 11.05
C LEU A 29 -7.81 0.44 11.64
N PRO A 30 -8.08 0.29 12.95
CA PRO A 30 -9.14 1.04 13.62
C PRO A 30 -8.99 2.56 13.40
N GLY A 31 -10.09 3.20 13.01
CA GLY A 31 -10.13 4.63 12.71
C GLY A 31 -9.75 5.00 11.27
N ALA A 32 -9.29 4.05 10.45
CA ALA A 32 -9.13 4.28 9.02
C ALA A 32 -10.51 4.39 8.34
N PHE A 33 -10.61 5.34 7.42
CA PHE A 33 -11.74 5.54 6.51
C PHE A 33 -11.45 4.93 5.14
N ALA A 34 -10.22 5.12 4.66
CA ALA A 34 -9.76 4.58 3.39
C ALA A 34 -8.29 4.16 3.45
N TYR A 35 -7.94 3.28 2.51
CA TYR A 35 -6.57 2.89 2.22
C TYR A 35 -6.19 3.30 0.80
N ASP A 36 -4.91 3.62 0.63
CA ASP A 36 -4.29 3.84 -0.67
C ASP A 36 -3.07 2.90 -0.76
N VAL A 37 -3.01 2.05 -1.79
CA VAL A 37 -1.90 1.10 -1.97
C VAL A 37 -1.02 1.58 -3.10
N GLN A 38 0.28 1.71 -2.85
CA GLN A 38 1.24 2.19 -3.83
C GLN A 38 2.32 1.12 -4.06
N VAL A 39 2.64 0.88 -5.34
CA VAL A 39 3.67 -0.06 -5.78
C VAL A 39 4.74 0.71 -6.54
N PHE A 40 6.00 0.41 -6.28
CA PHE A 40 7.17 1.10 -6.81
C PHE A 40 8.09 0.10 -7.52
N ALA A 41 8.66 0.54 -8.65
CA ALA A 41 9.66 -0.22 -9.39
C ALA A 41 11.06 -0.18 -8.73
N ASN A 42 11.32 0.85 -7.90
CA ASN A 42 12.55 1.02 -7.15
C ASN A 42 12.22 1.24 -5.68
N TYR A 43 13.25 1.22 -4.82
CA TYR A 43 13.03 1.49 -3.40
C TYR A 43 12.34 2.87 -3.23
N PRO A 44 11.22 2.95 -2.47
CA PRO A 44 10.47 4.20 -2.34
C PRO A 44 11.30 5.27 -1.63
N ASP A 45 11.46 6.42 -2.28
CA ASP A 45 11.99 7.64 -1.69
C ASP A 45 11.22 8.86 -2.22
N ARG A 46 11.62 10.08 -1.83
CA ARG A 46 10.94 11.34 -2.19
C ARG A 46 11.01 11.71 -3.68
N PHE A 47 11.76 11.00 -4.49
CA PHE A 47 11.98 11.23 -5.92
C PHE A 47 11.53 10.06 -6.79
N VAL A 48 11.01 8.99 -6.19
CA VAL A 48 10.51 7.82 -6.91
C VAL A 48 8.98 7.85 -6.88
N ASP A 49 8.38 8.07 -8.04
CA ASP A 49 6.94 7.97 -8.20
C ASP A 49 6.48 6.50 -8.16
N PRO A 50 5.26 6.23 -7.67
CA PRO A 50 4.68 4.90 -7.73
C PRO A 50 4.47 4.47 -9.19
N LEU A 51 4.84 3.22 -9.48
CA LEU A 51 4.52 2.54 -10.74
C LEU A 51 3.00 2.34 -10.88
N TRP A 52 2.33 2.10 -9.76
CA TRP A 52 0.89 1.89 -9.71
C TRP A 52 0.34 2.29 -8.34
N GLU A 53 -0.89 2.77 -8.34
CA GLU A 53 -1.62 3.15 -7.14
C GLU A 53 -3.07 2.67 -7.23
N ALA A 54 -3.55 2.04 -6.15
CA ALA A 54 -4.96 1.79 -5.91
C ALA A 54 -5.44 2.72 -4.80
N GLY A 55 -6.04 3.85 -5.20
CA GLY A 55 -6.51 4.86 -4.28
C GLY A 55 -7.94 4.64 -3.78
N SER A 56 -8.25 5.22 -2.62
CA SER A 56 -9.57 5.31 -1.99
C SER A 56 -10.26 3.96 -1.76
N LEU A 57 -9.51 2.93 -1.40
CA LEU A 57 -10.07 1.63 -1.03
C LEU A 57 -10.83 1.76 0.29
N ALA A 58 -12.07 1.29 0.34
CA ALA A 58 -12.89 1.37 1.54
C ALA A 58 -12.23 0.64 2.73
N ALA A 59 -12.32 1.20 3.94
CA ALA A 59 -11.71 0.60 5.13
C ALA A 59 -12.23 -0.80 5.52
N SER A 60 -13.34 -1.23 4.94
CA SER A 60 -13.86 -2.61 5.07
C SER A 60 -13.05 -3.63 4.26
N GLY A 61 -12.28 -3.18 3.27
CA GLY A 61 -11.38 -4.01 2.46
C GLY A 61 -9.95 -3.93 2.97
N THR A 62 -9.29 -5.09 3.06
CA THR A 62 -7.89 -5.20 3.52
C THR A 62 -7.00 -5.89 2.50
N SER A 63 -7.43 -5.93 1.24
CA SER A 63 -6.66 -6.49 0.14
C SER A 63 -7.01 -5.82 -1.19
N VAL A 64 -6.07 -5.82 -2.12
CA VAL A 64 -6.30 -5.38 -3.50
C VAL A 64 -5.44 -6.18 -4.48
N ASP A 65 -6.01 -6.53 -5.63
CA ASP A 65 -5.27 -7.15 -6.72
C ASP A 65 -4.54 -6.08 -7.52
N TYR A 66 -3.29 -6.36 -7.89
CA TYR A 66 -2.50 -5.50 -8.76
C TYR A 66 -3.10 -5.46 -10.17
N THR A 67 -3.41 -4.25 -10.64
CA THR A 67 -3.97 -4.00 -11.99
C THR A 67 -3.11 -3.03 -12.80
N GLY A 68 -1.87 -2.81 -12.37
CA GLY A 68 -0.93 -1.91 -13.03
C GLY A 68 -0.22 -2.51 -14.24
N PRO A 69 0.83 -1.82 -14.74
CA PRO A 69 1.66 -2.31 -15.84
C PRO A 69 2.28 -3.68 -15.57
N MET A 70 2.58 -4.43 -16.63
CA MET A 70 3.21 -5.75 -16.52
C MET A 70 4.52 -5.68 -15.73
N LEU A 71 4.64 -6.54 -14.71
CA LEU A 71 5.83 -6.67 -13.89
C LEU A 71 6.86 -7.60 -14.56
N GLN A 72 8.14 -7.29 -14.42
CA GLN A 72 9.23 -8.02 -15.07
C GLN A 72 9.77 -9.15 -14.18
N PRO A 73 9.94 -10.36 -14.72
CA PRO A 73 10.65 -11.46 -14.04
C PRO A 73 12.06 -11.08 -13.60
N GLY A 74 12.50 -11.60 -12.46
CA GLY A 74 13.79 -11.31 -11.84
C GLY A 74 13.91 -9.94 -11.18
N HIS A 75 12.85 -9.11 -11.22
CA HIS A 75 12.87 -7.76 -10.66
C HIS A 75 12.24 -7.72 -9.26
N THR A 76 12.82 -6.90 -8.38
CA THR A 76 12.27 -6.65 -7.04
C THR A 76 11.52 -5.33 -7.02
N TYR A 77 10.26 -5.42 -6.64
CA TYR A 77 9.33 -4.30 -6.48
C TYR A 77 9.08 -4.05 -4.99
N TYR A 78 8.52 -2.88 -4.70
CA TYR A 78 8.23 -2.45 -3.34
C TYR A 78 6.81 -1.94 -3.26
N TRP A 79 6.17 -2.11 -2.11
CA TRP A 79 4.83 -1.55 -1.91
C TRP A 79 4.63 -1.07 -0.48
N VAL A 80 3.67 -0.16 -0.35
CA VAL A 80 3.20 0.38 0.94
C VAL A 80 1.69 0.49 0.92
N VAL A 81 1.10 0.49 2.11
CA VAL A 81 -0.29 0.87 2.34
C VAL A 81 -0.30 2.15 3.15
N LEU A 82 -1.01 3.15 2.64
CA LEU A 82 -1.36 4.36 3.36
C LEU A 82 -2.77 4.21 3.89
N ALA A 83 -3.02 4.69 5.09
CA ALA A 83 -4.34 4.76 5.68
C ALA A 83 -4.66 6.21 6.07
N ARG A 84 -5.90 6.63 5.83
CA ARG A 84 -6.41 7.95 6.21
C ARG A 84 -7.72 7.85 6.96
N ASN A 85 -7.95 8.78 7.87
CA ASN A 85 -9.16 8.81 8.70
C ASN A 85 -10.35 9.55 8.04
N SER A 86 -10.19 10.07 6.83
CA SER A 86 -11.28 10.70 6.07
C SER A 86 -11.09 10.51 4.56
N GLY A 87 -12.20 10.51 3.82
CA GLY A 87 -12.22 10.52 2.36
C GLY A 87 -12.04 11.92 1.77
N ASP A 88 -12.36 12.96 2.53
CA ASP A 88 -12.20 14.36 2.14
C ASP A 88 -10.81 14.86 2.54
N PRO A 89 -9.94 15.21 1.57
CA PRO A 89 -8.58 15.71 1.80
C PRO A 89 -8.48 16.86 2.81
N GLU A 90 -9.47 17.74 2.88
CA GLU A 90 -9.45 18.92 3.76
C GLU A 90 -9.68 18.55 5.24
N THR A 91 -10.23 17.36 5.49
CA THR A 91 -10.60 16.90 6.83
C THR A 91 -9.69 15.80 7.37
N ILE A 92 -8.69 15.39 6.59
CA ILE A 92 -7.77 14.34 7.02
C ILE A 92 -6.90 14.88 8.15
N THR A 93 -7.05 14.26 9.32
CA THR A 93 -6.34 14.64 10.55
C THR A 93 -5.48 13.50 11.08
N GLY A 94 -5.63 12.29 10.53
CA GLY A 94 -4.86 11.12 10.91
C GLY A 94 -4.44 10.33 9.67
N TRP A 95 -3.14 10.08 9.57
CA TRP A 95 -2.53 9.25 8.54
C TRP A 95 -1.69 8.14 9.19
N SER A 96 -1.55 7.03 8.48
CA SER A 96 -0.61 5.96 8.79
C SER A 96 0.00 5.42 7.51
N ILE A 97 1.24 4.94 7.57
CA ILE A 97 1.91 4.28 6.45
C ILE A 97 2.57 3.00 6.95
N SER A 98 2.49 1.94 6.15
CA SER A 98 3.12 0.67 6.49
C SER A 98 4.64 0.78 6.40
N ARG A 99 5.34 -0.24 6.90
CA ARG A 99 6.71 -0.46 6.45
C ARG A 99 6.72 -0.74 4.95
N ILE A 100 7.82 -0.38 4.29
CA ILE A 100 8.08 -0.73 2.90
C ILE A 100 8.23 -2.25 2.83
N ALA A 101 7.38 -2.89 2.05
CA ALA A 101 7.39 -4.32 1.85
C ALA A 101 7.95 -4.64 0.45
N PRO A 102 9.07 -5.38 0.35
CA PRO A 102 9.59 -5.83 -0.94
C PRO A 102 8.88 -7.10 -1.43
N PHE A 103 8.86 -7.34 -2.73
CA PHE A 103 8.51 -8.63 -3.34
C PHE A 103 9.24 -8.81 -4.67
N THR A 104 9.43 -10.05 -5.11
CA THR A 104 10.17 -10.36 -6.33
C THR A 104 9.28 -11.14 -7.29
N ILE A 105 9.32 -10.80 -8.58
CA ILE A 105 8.71 -11.66 -9.61
C ILE A 105 9.75 -12.71 -9.99
N PRO A 106 9.47 -14.02 -9.84
CA PRO A 106 10.41 -15.09 -10.15
C PRO A 106 10.68 -15.19 -11.66
#